data_AF-A0A078AV68-F1
#
_entry.id   AF-A0A078AV68-F1
#
_cell.length_a   1.000
_cell.length_b   1.000
_cell.length_c   1.000
_cell.angle_alpha   90.00
_cell.angle_beta   90.00
_cell.angle_gamma   90.00
#
_symmetry.space_group_name_H-M   'P 1'
#
loop_
_entity.id
_entity.type
_entity.pdbx_description
1 polymer ?
#
loop_
_entity_poly.entity_id
_entity_poly.type
_entity_poly.pdbx_seq_one_letter_code
_entity_poly.pdbx_strand_id
1 'polypeptide(L)'
;MVVSSSVVIPGKEPVEIIGYWEKVLSSNDEITTSLEQTSGIDKSKTTENEISASITAGFTFGGDAYGGTASVSASAGTAVRDTVSQTLNSSKTRRIEAKCSNPDKVKMTLWQWSMTAKKNGELVMDLTDNEFICKKGSKPPKCPVGFCDDNDPQCETCIQGTFK
;
A
#
# COMPACT_ATOMS: atom_id res chain seq x y z
N MET A 1 32.56 0.16 0.00
CA MET A 1 31.89 1.35 0.56
C MET A 1 31.01 1.91 -0.55
N VAL A 2 29.74 1.52 -0.61
CA VAL A 2 28.84 1.93 -1.69
C VAL A 2 28.19 3.23 -1.26
N VAL A 3 28.54 4.32 -1.92
CA VAL A 3 27.93 5.64 -1.71
C VAL A 3 26.55 5.58 -2.35
N SER A 4 25.51 5.48 -1.53
CA SER A 4 24.12 5.61 -1.98
C SER A 4 23.90 7.08 -2.30
N SER A 5 23.93 7.43 -3.59
CA SER A 5 23.65 8.79 -4.05
C SER A 5 22.15 9.06 -3.95
N SER A 6 21.70 9.51 -2.79
CA SER A 6 20.42 10.18 -2.64
C SER A 6 20.52 11.56 -3.28
N VAL A 7 19.83 11.78 -4.40
CA VAL A 7 19.70 13.11 -5.00
C VAL A 7 18.82 13.94 -4.06
N VAL A 8 19.46 14.75 -3.21
CA VAL A 8 18.79 15.73 -2.36
C VAL A 8 18.68 17.03 -3.17
N ILE A 9 17.48 17.33 -3.67
CA ILE A 9 17.19 18.64 -4.25
C ILE A 9 16.99 19.63 -3.09
N PRO A 10 17.84 20.66 -2.95
CA PRO A 10 17.72 21.61 -1.84
C PRO A 10 16.44 22.45 -2.00
N GLY A 11 15.54 22.40 -1.01
CA GLY A 11 14.32 23.21 -0.96
C GLY A 11 12.99 22.46 -1.01
N LYS A 12 13.00 21.13 -1.18
CA LYS A 12 11.82 20.27 -0.99
C LYS A 12 12.19 19.14 -0.03
N GLU A 13 11.70 19.19 1.20
CA GLU A 13 11.77 18.02 2.07
C GLU A 13 11.05 16.85 1.40
N PRO A 14 11.69 15.67 1.27
CA PRO A 14 11.09 14.53 0.60
C PRO A 14 9.86 14.07 1.38
N VAL A 15 8.76 13.87 0.67
CA VAL A 15 7.54 13.29 1.26
C VAL A 15 7.85 11.82 1.54
N GLU A 16 7.84 11.43 2.81
CA GLU A 16 8.03 10.05 3.22
C GLU A 16 6.73 9.30 3.01
N ILE A 17 6.77 8.23 2.21
CA ILE A 17 5.60 7.42 1.90
C ILE A 17 5.79 6.01 2.44
N ILE A 18 4.80 5.57 3.19
CA ILE A 18 4.77 4.23 3.78
C ILE A 18 3.50 3.53 3.31
N GLY A 19 3.68 2.41 2.59
CA GLY A 19 2.59 1.50 2.22
C GLY A 19 2.58 0.26 3.10
N TYR A 20 1.39 -0.20 3.47
CA TYR A 20 1.23 -1.38 4.32
C TYR A 20 -0.12 -2.06 4.10
N TRP A 21 -0.23 -3.30 4.57
CA TRP A 21 -1.49 -4.04 4.60
C TRP A 21 -2.17 -3.86 5.95
N GLU A 22 -3.34 -3.24 5.92
CA GLU A 22 -4.21 -3.11 7.08
C GLU A 22 -5.12 -4.33 7.21
N LYS A 23 -5.22 -4.87 8.42
CA LYS A 23 -6.12 -5.98 8.70
C LYS A 23 -7.55 -5.46 8.81
N VAL A 24 -8.43 -5.94 7.94
CA VAL A 24 -9.86 -5.62 8.01
C VAL A 24 -10.59 -6.56 8.97
N LEU A 25 -10.58 -7.86 8.67
CA LEU A 25 -11.34 -8.87 9.41
C LEU A 25 -10.65 -10.24 9.29
N SER A 26 -10.77 -11.08 10.31
CA SER A 26 -10.46 -12.51 10.21
C SER A 26 -11.69 -13.35 10.55
N SER A 27 -11.91 -14.44 9.82
CA SER A 27 -12.97 -15.41 10.07
C SER A 27 -12.55 -16.82 9.69
N ASN A 28 -13.17 -17.84 10.30
CA ASN A 28 -13.09 -19.22 9.82
C ASN A 28 -14.20 -19.55 8.81
N ASP A 29 -15.16 -18.63 8.63
CA ASP A 29 -16.22 -18.71 7.62
C ASP A 29 -15.88 -17.82 6.42
N GLU A 30 -16.78 -17.77 5.44
CA GLU A 30 -16.72 -16.78 4.35
C GLU A 30 -16.77 -15.36 4.91
N ILE A 31 -15.98 -14.46 4.33
CA ILE A 31 -16.03 -13.03 4.65
C ILE A 31 -16.78 -12.32 3.52
N THR A 32 -17.81 -11.56 3.86
CA THR A 32 -18.43 -10.57 2.97
C THR A 32 -18.59 -9.28 3.76
N THR A 33 -17.97 -8.18 3.33
CA THR A 33 -18.03 -6.89 4.04
C THR A 33 -18.06 -5.73 3.06
N SER A 34 -18.70 -4.64 3.46
CA SER A 34 -18.64 -3.36 2.75
C SER A 34 -17.60 -2.48 3.43
N LEU A 35 -16.65 -1.97 2.65
CA LEU A 35 -15.55 -1.13 3.13
C LEU A 35 -15.58 0.20 2.41
N GLU A 36 -15.17 1.25 3.11
CA GLU A 36 -15.11 2.60 2.57
C GLU A 36 -13.69 2.89 2.08
N GLN A 37 -13.59 3.32 0.82
CA GLN A 37 -12.37 3.90 0.28
C GLN A 37 -12.22 5.33 0.82
N THR A 38 -11.08 5.63 1.45
CA THR A 38 -10.78 6.96 1.98
C THR A 38 -9.60 7.59 1.24
N SER A 39 -9.76 8.84 0.83
CA SER A 39 -8.69 9.69 0.31
C SER A 39 -8.54 10.91 1.22
N GLY A 40 -7.84 10.71 2.35
CA GLY A 40 -7.47 11.76 3.29
C GLY A 40 -6.21 12.49 2.84
N ILE A 41 -6.28 13.21 1.72
CA ILE A 41 -5.20 14.12 1.28
C ILE A 41 -5.53 15.55 1.68
N ASP A 42 -4.54 16.28 2.18
CA ASP A 42 -4.57 17.74 2.18
C ASP A 42 -4.50 18.22 0.72
N LYS A 43 -5.68 18.53 0.14
CA LYS A 43 -6.00 18.65 -1.31
C LYS A 43 -5.30 19.79 -2.06
N SER A 44 -4.12 20.22 -1.63
CA SER A 44 -3.30 21.09 -2.45
C SER A 44 -2.78 20.27 -3.65
N LYS A 45 -3.04 20.74 -4.88
CA LYS A 45 -2.51 20.13 -6.12
C LYS A 45 -0.97 19.97 -6.09
N THR A 46 -0.30 20.81 -5.32
CA THR A 46 1.15 20.72 -5.09
C THR A 46 1.49 19.48 -4.27
N THR A 47 0.71 19.16 -3.24
CA THR A 47 0.88 17.97 -2.38
C THR A 47 0.67 16.69 -3.18
N GLU A 48 -0.37 16.62 -4.02
CA GLU A 48 -0.66 15.45 -4.88
C GLU A 48 0.49 15.15 -5.86
N ASN A 49 1.04 16.19 -6.50
CA ASN A 49 2.17 16.04 -7.43
C ASN A 49 3.45 15.59 -6.70
N GLU A 50 3.69 16.10 -5.49
CA GLU A 50 4.84 15.71 -4.66
C GLU A 50 4.74 14.28 -4.16
N ILE A 51 3.54 13.85 -3.76
CA ILE A 51 3.24 12.46 -3.42
C ILE A 51 3.48 11.56 -4.63
N SER A 52 2.89 11.89 -5.78
CA SER A 52 3.03 11.09 -7.01
C SER A 52 4.48 10.93 -7.45
N ALA A 53 5.26 12.02 -7.37
CA ALA A 53 6.69 11.99 -7.67
C ALA A 53 7.45 11.11 -6.67
N SER A 54 7.13 11.20 -5.38
CA SER A 54 7.77 10.40 -4.33
C SER A 54 7.45 8.92 -4.48
N ILE A 55 6.20 8.54 -4.78
CA ILE A 55 5.84 7.14 -5.07
C ILE A 55 6.63 6.63 -6.27
N THR A 56 6.75 7.42 -7.34
CA THR A 56 7.52 7.04 -8.54
C THR A 56 9.00 6.83 -8.24
N ALA A 57 9.57 7.58 -7.30
CA ALA A 57 10.96 7.43 -6.88
C ALA A 57 11.19 6.15 -6.05
N GLY A 58 10.12 5.56 -5.51
CA GLY A 58 10.14 4.44 -4.58
C GLY A 58 9.60 4.85 -3.21
N PHE A 59 9.08 3.88 -2.46
CA PHE A 59 8.48 4.12 -1.15
C PHE A 59 8.86 3.01 -0.17
N THR A 60 8.57 3.22 1.11
CA THR A 60 8.81 2.22 2.14
C THR A 60 7.60 1.32 2.28
N PHE A 61 7.79 0.00 2.26
CA PHE A 61 6.76 -0.97 2.58
C PHE A 61 6.95 -1.51 4.00
N GLY A 62 5.86 -1.59 4.76
CA GLY A 62 5.84 -2.09 6.13
C GLY A 62 5.99 -1.01 7.18
N GLY A 63 6.64 -1.32 8.30
CA GLY A 63 6.81 -0.42 9.44
C GLY A 63 7.14 -1.18 10.71
N ASP A 64 7.58 -0.46 11.76
CA ASP A 64 7.92 -1.06 13.06
C ASP A 64 6.75 -1.86 13.66
N ALA A 65 5.51 -1.43 13.39
CA ALA A 65 4.28 -2.13 13.78
C ALA A 65 4.05 -3.46 13.03
N TYR A 66 4.75 -3.68 11.90
CA TYR A 66 4.57 -4.81 10.99
C TYR A 66 5.79 -5.75 10.93
N GLY A 67 6.79 -5.53 11.80
CA GLY A 67 7.93 -6.44 11.97
C GLY A 67 9.09 -6.24 10.99
N GLY A 68 9.08 -5.15 10.22
CA GLY A 68 10.17 -4.75 9.33
C GLY A 68 9.75 -3.73 8.26
N THR A 69 10.75 -3.10 7.65
CA THR A 69 10.58 -2.18 6.51
C THR A 69 11.40 -2.67 5.32
N ALA A 70 10.86 -2.54 4.12
CA ALA A 70 11.58 -2.81 2.87
C ALA A 70 11.44 -1.63 1.91
N SER A 71 12.50 -1.30 1.18
CA SER A 71 12.45 -0.26 0.15
C SER A 71 11.90 -0.84 -1.15
N VAL A 72 10.84 -0.21 -1.66
CA VAL A 72 10.22 -0.56 -2.93
C VAL A 72 10.90 0.23 -4.05
N SER A 73 11.28 -0.45 -5.12
CA SER A 73 11.99 0.16 -6.25
C SER A 73 11.12 1.12 -7.06
N ALA A 74 11.73 2.02 -7.83
CA ALA A 74 11.02 2.99 -8.67
C ALA A 74 10.11 2.35 -9.74
N SER A 75 10.50 1.19 -10.28
CA SER A 75 9.65 0.43 -11.21
C SER A 75 8.39 -0.05 -10.51
N ALA A 76 8.52 -0.50 -9.26
CA ALA A 76 7.37 -0.92 -8.48
C ALA A 76 6.52 0.26 -8.01
N GLY A 77 7.17 1.37 -7.64
CA GLY A 77 6.53 2.64 -7.35
C GLY A 77 5.65 3.16 -8.49
N THR A 78 6.07 2.99 -9.75
CA THR A 78 5.25 3.46 -10.89
C THR A 78 3.89 2.78 -10.98
N ALA A 79 3.80 1.46 -10.70
CA ALA A 79 2.52 0.76 -10.70
C ALA A 79 1.64 1.19 -9.52
N VAL A 80 2.22 1.32 -8.33
CA VAL A 80 1.50 1.80 -7.13
C VAL A 80 1.01 3.24 -7.34
N ARG A 81 1.79 4.09 -8.03
CA ARG A 81 1.40 5.46 -8.37
C ARG A 81 0.12 5.47 -9.20
N ASP A 82 -0.03 4.55 -10.14
CA ASP A 82 -1.21 4.53 -11.00
C ASP A 82 -2.47 4.16 -10.18
N THR A 83 -2.36 3.22 -9.24
CA THR A 83 -3.44 2.89 -8.29
C THR A 83 -3.77 4.06 -7.37
N VAL A 84 -2.75 4.67 -6.76
CA VAL A 84 -2.94 5.87 -5.92
C VAL A 84 -3.57 7.00 -6.72
N SER A 85 -3.09 7.28 -7.93
CA SER A 85 -3.63 8.32 -8.79
C SER A 85 -5.11 8.09 -9.10
N GLN A 86 -5.54 6.84 -9.31
CA GLN A 86 -6.95 6.51 -9.50
C GLN A 86 -7.77 6.79 -8.23
N THR A 87 -7.24 6.42 -7.06
CA THR A 87 -7.88 6.67 -5.77
C THR A 87 -7.97 8.17 -5.46
N LEU A 88 -6.92 8.94 -5.75
CA LEU A 88 -6.91 10.40 -5.56
C LEU A 88 -7.83 11.13 -6.53
N ASN A 89 -7.87 10.71 -7.79
CA ASN A 89 -8.82 11.26 -8.76
C ASN A 89 -10.28 10.90 -8.41
N SER A 90 -10.49 9.88 -7.57
CA SER A 90 -11.81 9.56 -7.04
C SER A 90 -12.14 10.47 -5.85
N SER A 91 -12.79 11.59 -6.13
CA SER A 91 -13.21 12.58 -5.12
C SER A 91 -14.34 12.10 -4.19
N LYS A 92 -14.72 10.83 -4.25
CA LYS A 92 -15.88 10.26 -3.56
C LYS A 92 -15.44 9.04 -2.77
N THR A 93 -15.79 8.99 -1.49
CA THR A 93 -15.82 7.77 -0.70
C THR A 93 -16.65 6.74 -1.44
N ARG A 94 -16.02 5.65 -1.89
CA ARG A 94 -16.72 4.54 -2.53
C ARG A 94 -16.90 3.43 -1.52
N ARG A 95 -18.09 2.82 -1.51
CA ARG A 95 -18.32 1.56 -0.79
C ARG A 95 -17.99 0.41 -1.72
N ILE A 96 -17.15 -0.50 -1.25
CA ILE A 96 -16.72 -1.66 -2.00
C ILE A 96 -17.05 -2.89 -1.20
N GLU A 97 -17.66 -3.86 -1.87
CA GLU A 97 -17.90 -5.18 -1.31
C GLU A 97 -16.67 -6.04 -1.53
N ALA A 98 -16.02 -6.41 -0.44
CA ALA A 98 -14.92 -7.36 -0.43
C ALA A 98 -15.43 -8.72 0.03
N LYS A 99 -15.09 -9.77 -0.73
CA LYS A 99 -15.51 -11.15 -0.47
C LYS A 99 -14.32 -12.10 -0.45
N CYS A 100 -14.18 -12.87 0.64
CA CYS A 100 -13.23 -13.98 0.74
C CYS A 100 -13.95 -15.31 0.82
N SER A 101 -13.88 -16.10 -0.25
CA SER A 101 -14.33 -17.50 -0.24
C SER A 101 -13.45 -18.34 0.70
N ASN A 102 -14.07 -19.17 1.53
CA ASN A 102 -13.36 -20.00 2.49
C ASN A 102 -13.92 -21.45 2.54
N PRO A 103 -13.80 -22.20 1.43
CA PRO A 103 -14.36 -23.55 1.35
C PRO A 103 -13.73 -24.51 2.38
N ASP A 104 -12.46 -24.28 2.72
CA ASP A 104 -11.69 -25.11 3.65
C ASP A 104 -11.99 -24.81 5.13
N LYS A 105 -12.82 -23.79 5.43
CA LYS A 105 -13.12 -23.28 6.78
C LYS A 105 -11.89 -23.03 7.65
N VAL A 106 -10.81 -22.58 7.03
CA VAL A 106 -9.57 -22.23 7.73
C VAL A 106 -9.62 -20.78 8.14
N LYS A 107 -8.78 -20.37 9.10
CA LYS A 107 -8.68 -18.95 9.45
C LYS A 107 -8.25 -18.15 8.22
N MET A 108 -9.14 -17.32 7.70
CA MET A 108 -8.93 -16.41 6.58
C MET A 108 -8.91 -14.97 7.12
N THR A 109 -8.02 -14.14 6.61
CA THR A 109 -7.95 -12.71 6.93
C THR A 109 -8.04 -11.90 5.65
N LEU A 110 -8.96 -10.94 5.65
CA LEU A 110 -9.07 -9.91 4.63
C LEU A 110 -8.12 -8.76 4.99
N TRP A 111 -7.25 -8.41 4.05
CA TRP A 111 -6.31 -7.31 4.14
C TRP A 111 -6.66 -6.25 3.11
N GLN A 112 -6.54 -4.98 3.49
CA GLN A 112 -6.71 -3.82 2.61
C GLN A 112 -5.39 -3.08 2.48
N TRP A 113 -5.05 -2.63 1.28
CA TRP A 113 -3.87 -1.82 1.06
C TRP A 113 -4.10 -0.39 1.57
N SER A 114 -3.16 0.11 2.37
CA SER A 114 -3.20 1.47 2.91
C SER A 114 -1.85 2.15 2.70
N MET A 115 -1.90 3.46 2.50
CA MET A 115 -0.70 4.29 2.32
C MET A 115 -0.81 5.57 3.13
N THR A 116 0.27 5.90 3.82
CA THR A 116 0.41 7.19 4.50
C THR A 116 1.55 7.97 3.90
N ALA A 117 1.41 9.30 3.85
CA ALA A 117 2.51 10.18 3.53
C ALA A 117 2.73 11.21 4.64
N LYS A 118 4.00 11.42 5.00
CA LYS A 118 4.41 12.45 5.94
C LYS A 118 5.31 13.47 5.26
N LYS A 119 5.07 14.73 5.55
CA LYS A 119 5.93 15.85 5.14
C LYS A 119 6.33 16.59 6.40
N ASN A 120 7.63 16.71 6.65
CA ASN A 120 8.17 17.35 7.85
C ASN A 120 7.63 16.72 9.16
N GLY A 121 7.34 15.41 9.14
CA GLY A 121 6.75 14.67 10.27
C GLY A 121 5.22 14.79 10.41
N GLU A 122 4.57 15.67 9.64
CA GLU A 122 3.11 15.84 9.64
C GLU A 122 2.45 14.93 8.60
N LEU A 123 1.33 14.31 8.98
CA LEU A 123 0.54 13.46 8.09
C LEU A 123 -0.14 14.33 7.02
N VAL A 124 0.24 14.14 5.75
CA VAL A 124 -0.31 14.89 4.60
C VAL A 124 -1.16 14.01 3.68
N MET A 125 -1.08 12.70 3.84
CA MET A 125 -1.93 11.72 3.17
C MET A 125 -2.20 10.54 4.09
N ASP A 126 -3.47 10.16 4.16
CA ASP A 126 -3.94 8.88 4.67
C ASP A 126 -4.91 8.29 3.65
N LEU A 127 -4.52 7.18 3.03
CA LEU A 127 -5.18 6.58 1.89
C LEU A 127 -5.48 5.13 2.20
N THR A 128 -6.76 4.74 2.06
CA THR A 128 -7.13 3.34 1.94
C THR A 128 -7.53 3.05 0.50
N ASP A 129 -6.88 2.07 -0.12
CA ASP A 129 -7.08 1.76 -1.53
C ASP A 129 -8.14 0.67 -1.72
N ASN A 130 -8.56 0.46 -2.97
CA ASN A 130 -9.55 -0.54 -3.37
C ASN A 130 -8.95 -1.92 -3.59
N GLU A 131 -7.79 -2.15 -3.01
CA GLU A 131 -6.96 -3.30 -3.25
C GLU A 131 -6.98 -4.20 -2.03
N PHE A 132 -7.47 -5.42 -2.23
CA PHE A 132 -7.80 -6.35 -1.16
C PHE A 132 -7.16 -7.71 -1.42
N ILE A 133 -6.67 -8.34 -0.35
CA ILE A 133 -6.15 -9.70 -0.39
C ILE A 133 -6.78 -10.54 0.71
N CYS A 134 -7.28 -11.72 0.32
CA CYS A 134 -7.74 -12.75 1.24
C CYS A 134 -6.61 -13.75 1.46
N LYS A 135 -6.13 -13.85 2.70
CA LYS A 135 -4.99 -14.71 3.05
C LYS A 135 -5.28 -15.61 4.23
N LYS A 136 -4.86 -16.87 4.14
CA LYS A 136 -4.92 -17.84 5.24
C LYS A 136 -3.99 -17.41 6.38
N GLY A 137 -4.44 -17.64 7.61
CA GLY A 137 -3.73 -17.24 8.82
C GLY A 137 -3.95 -15.77 9.18
N SER A 138 -2.99 -15.18 9.90
CA SER A 138 -3.09 -13.81 10.43
C SER A 138 -1.85 -12.96 10.15
N LYS A 139 -0.93 -13.47 9.33
CA LYS A 139 0.23 -12.70 8.90
C LYS A 139 -0.14 -11.86 7.68
N PRO A 140 0.30 -10.59 7.60
CA PRO A 140 0.03 -9.76 6.43
C PRO A 140 0.66 -10.38 5.16
N PRO A 141 0.19 -10.01 3.97
CA PRO A 141 0.91 -10.24 2.73
C PRO A 141 2.33 -9.67 2.80
N LYS A 142 3.29 -10.32 2.15
CA LYS A 142 4.71 -9.91 2.16
C LYS A 142 5.06 -8.91 1.07
N CYS A 143 4.21 -8.77 0.07
CA CYS A 143 4.46 -7.92 -1.08
C CYS A 143 3.55 -6.70 -1.05
N PRO A 144 4.01 -5.53 -1.51
CA PRO A 144 3.14 -4.44 -1.87
C PRO A 144 2.06 -4.85 -2.86
N VAL A 145 0.99 -4.06 -2.91
CA VAL A 145 -0.05 -4.19 -3.92
C VAL A 145 0.53 -4.24 -5.34
N GLY A 146 0.00 -5.13 -6.18
CA GLY A 146 0.44 -5.30 -7.57
C GLY A 146 1.75 -6.08 -7.77
N PHE A 147 2.37 -6.60 -6.70
CA PHE A 147 3.65 -7.32 -6.78
C PHE A 147 3.65 -8.71 -6.17
N CYS A 148 2.49 -9.24 -5.80
CA CYS A 148 2.34 -10.65 -5.49
C CYS A 148 2.58 -11.47 -6.77
N ASP A 149 3.28 -12.60 -6.68
CA ASP A 149 3.35 -13.55 -7.80
C ASP A 149 1.93 -14.07 -8.12
N ASP A 150 1.51 -14.02 -9.38
CA ASP A 150 0.19 -14.49 -9.81
C ASP A 150 -0.07 -15.98 -9.46
N ASN A 151 1.00 -16.76 -9.31
CA ASN A 151 0.93 -18.16 -8.91
C ASN A 151 0.89 -18.35 -7.39
N ASP A 152 1.01 -17.27 -6.61
CA ASP A 152 0.97 -17.26 -5.15
C ASP A 152 -0.20 -16.41 -4.63
N PRO A 153 -1.41 -16.99 -4.52
CA PRO A 153 -2.58 -16.29 -4.03
C PRO A 153 -2.49 -15.94 -2.53
N GLN A 154 -1.45 -16.37 -1.81
CA GLN A 154 -1.18 -15.97 -0.43
C GLN A 154 -0.24 -14.77 -0.34
N CYS A 155 0.31 -14.33 -1.47
CA CYS A 155 1.23 -13.21 -1.56
C CYS A 155 2.40 -13.32 -0.56
N GLU A 156 2.98 -14.51 -0.49
CA GLU A 156 4.20 -14.81 0.27
C GLU A 156 5.45 -14.59 -0.58
N THR A 157 5.29 -14.62 -1.91
CA THR A 157 6.33 -14.47 -2.91
C THR A 157 6.04 -13.24 -3.77
N CYS A 158 7.05 -12.42 -3.95
CA CYS A 158 6.93 -11.18 -4.71
C CYS A 158 7.64 -11.30 -6.05
N ILE A 159 7.11 -10.63 -7.08
CA ILE A 159 7.73 -10.56 -8.40
C ILE A 159 9.15 -9.98 -8.25
N GLN A 160 10.12 -10.56 -8.96
CA GLN A 160 11.53 -10.12 -8.90
C GLN A 160 11.70 -8.68 -9.42
N GLY A 161 12.63 -7.93 -8.81
CA GLY A 161 12.91 -6.53 -9.15
C GLY A 161 12.06 -5.49 -8.41
N THR A 162 11.12 -5.95 -7.57
CA THR A 162 10.22 -5.10 -6.77
C THR A 162 10.91 -4.45 -5.57
N PHE A 163 11.85 -5.13 -4.93
CA PHE A 163 12.55 -4.68 -3.73
C PHE A 163 14.03 -4.43 -4.00
N LYS A 164 14.62 -3.50 -3.23
CA LYS A 164 16.06 -3.29 -3.16
C LYS A 164 16.55 -3.41 -1.72
#